data_AF-A0AAU9BXQ1-F1
#
_entry.id   AF-A0AAU9BXQ1-F1
#
_cell.length_a   1.000
_cell.length_b   1.000
_cell.length_c   1.000
_cell.angle_alpha   90.00
_cell.angle_beta   90.00
_cell.angle_gamma   90.00
#
_symmetry.space_group_name_H-M   'P 1'
#
loop_
_entity.id
_entity.type
_entity.pdbx_description
1 polymer ?
#
loop_
_entity_poly.entity_id
_entity_poly.type
_entity_poly.pdbx_seq_one_letter_code
_entity_poly.pdbx_strand_id
1 'polypeptide(L)'
;MWNDVEAKVDLLNFSHVAAAAAQLIKDSDGQPLTIGVSGNWGAGKSSLVKMIGQKLGDAPDGREYIFLEFNAWLYQGYDDARQALLDAVADRLLVLAKSREKNIDKVYSFIKRINLLKLGKILAPIGIHALTGGAIGGPVGAILGTLSGIAQAGKIAESDVKDISSSYNDLKPDIAGLLKEKSEQSLPKEIEGLRNAFADLLVDLGLC
;
A
#
# COMPACT_ATOMS: atom_id res chain seq x y z
N MET A 1 3.57 16.76 25.36
CA MET A 1 4.18 16.16 24.16
C MET A 1 5.35 17.05 23.77
N TRP A 2 6.58 16.57 23.89
CA TRP A 2 7.74 17.33 23.41
C TRP A 2 7.82 17.25 21.89
N ASN A 3 8.06 18.40 21.28
CA ASN A 3 8.20 18.54 19.84
C ASN A 3 9.56 17.98 19.45
N ASP A 4 9.57 16.86 18.73
CA ASP A 4 10.79 16.28 18.15
C ASP A 4 11.17 17.16 16.94
N VAL A 5 12.06 18.13 17.17
CA VAL A 5 12.56 19.01 16.11
C VAL A 5 13.83 18.41 15.56
N GLU A 6 13.75 17.93 14.32
CA GLU A 6 14.90 17.36 13.63
C GLU A 6 16.01 18.40 13.46
N ALA A 7 17.21 18.05 13.92
CA ALA A 7 18.37 18.91 13.81
C ALA A 7 18.90 18.98 12.37
N LYS A 8 18.92 20.18 11.78
CA LYS A 8 19.55 20.48 10.48
C LYS A 8 21.09 20.53 10.55
N VAL A 9 21.67 20.57 11.75
CA VAL A 9 23.12 20.74 11.97
C VAL A 9 23.66 19.49 12.66
N ASP A 10 24.71 18.90 12.08
CA ASP A 10 25.34 17.69 12.61
C ASP A 10 26.26 18.02 13.79
N LEU A 11 25.75 17.82 15.00
CA LEU A 11 26.50 18.01 16.25
C LEU A 11 27.11 16.71 16.80
N LEU A 12 26.84 15.56 16.17
CA LEU A 12 27.19 14.23 16.66
C LEU A 12 28.11 13.45 15.71
N ASN A 13 28.69 14.15 14.74
CA ASN A 13 29.57 13.59 13.71
C ASN A 13 28.89 12.48 12.87
N PHE A 14 27.55 12.53 12.77
CA PHE A 14 26.75 11.57 12.00
C PHE A 14 27.03 11.63 10.51
N SER A 15 27.61 12.71 10.02
CA SER A 15 28.03 12.88 8.63
C SER A 15 28.97 11.78 8.16
N HIS A 16 29.89 11.31 9.01
CA HIS A 16 30.81 10.22 8.64
C HIS A 16 30.09 8.87 8.57
N VAL A 17 29.21 8.61 9.53
CA VAL A 17 28.39 7.38 9.55
C VAL A 17 27.42 7.37 8.36
N ALA A 18 26.79 8.50 8.07
CA ALA A 18 25.90 8.67 6.93
C ALA A 18 26.64 8.49 5.60
N ALA A 19 27.87 9.04 5.48
CA ALA A 19 28.70 8.84 4.31
C ALA A 19 29.09 7.37 4.11
N ALA A 20 29.47 6.67 5.18
CA ALA A 20 29.78 5.24 5.11
C ALA A 20 28.56 4.40 4.71
N ALA A 21 27.38 4.67 5.29
CA ALA A 21 26.15 3.99 4.93
C ALA A 21 25.74 4.29 3.48
N ALA A 22 25.87 5.54 3.01
CA ALA A 22 25.62 5.90 1.62
C ALA A 22 26.61 5.19 0.67
N GLN A 23 27.88 5.04 1.06
CA GLN A 23 28.86 4.29 0.26
C GLN A 23 28.50 2.81 0.18
N LEU A 24 28.07 2.18 1.28
CA LEU A 24 27.60 0.79 1.26
C LEU A 24 26.39 0.59 0.33
N ILE A 25 25.46 1.55 0.30
CA ILE A 25 24.31 1.52 -0.63
C ILE A 25 24.78 1.66 -2.09
N LYS A 26 25.80 2.49 -2.34
CA LYS A 26 26.40 2.65 -3.67
C LYS A 26 27.11 1.39 -4.13
N ASP A 27 27.86 0.76 -3.24
CA ASP A 27 28.65 -0.44 -3.51
C ASP A 27 27.78 -1.69 -3.65
N SER A 28 26.54 -1.67 -3.16
CA SER A 28 25.61 -2.80 -3.33
C SER A 28 25.11 -2.95 -4.76
N ASP A 29 25.28 -1.95 -5.61
CA ASP A 29 25.00 -1.99 -7.06
C ASP A 29 23.63 -2.61 -7.41
N GLY A 30 22.57 -2.10 -6.78
CA GLY A 30 21.20 -2.56 -6.99
C GLY A 30 20.83 -3.87 -6.27
N GLN A 31 21.78 -4.54 -5.61
CA GLN A 31 21.48 -5.68 -4.74
C GLN A 31 20.69 -5.22 -3.51
N PRO A 32 19.66 -5.99 -3.07
CA PRO A 32 18.90 -5.66 -1.87
C PRO A 32 19.78 -5.59 -0.62
N LEU A 33 19.84 -4.41 0.02
CA LEU A 33 20.60 -4.16 1.23
C LEU A 33 19.67 -3.69 2.36
N THR A 34 19.81 -4.28 3.55
CA THR A 34 19.10 -3.83 4.76
C THR A 34 20.11 -3.30 5.78
N ILE A 35 19.91 -2.06 6.23
CA ILE A 35 20.74 -1.42 7.26
C ILE A 35 19.86 -1.15 8.49
N GLY A 36 20.21 -1.77 9.63
CA GLY A 36 19.55 -1.52 10.90
C GLY A 36 20.23 -0.37 11.67
N VAL A 37 19.46 0.63 12.10
CA VAL A 37 19.95 1.73 12.95
C VAL A 37 19.36 1.60 14.34
N SER A 38 20.19 1.28 15.33
CA SER A 38 19.79 1.11 16.73
C SER A 38 20.37 2.21 17.63
N GLY A 39 19.63 2.62 18.64
CA GLY A 39 20.06 3.61 19.63
C GLY A 39 18.91 4.15 20.47
N ASN A 40 19.22 4.83 21.57
CA ASN A 40 18.24 5.37 22.52
C ASN A 40 17.26 6.35 21.85
N TRP A 41 16.11 6.58 22.49
CA TRP A 41 15.17 7.63 22.06
C TRP A 41 15.87 8.99 22.10
N GLY A 42 15.71 9.80 21.06
CA GLY A 42 16.35 11.12 20.96
C GLY A 42 17.81 11.09 20.49
N ALA A 43 18.38 9.91 20.21
CA ALA A 43 19.75 9.78 19.69
C ALA A 43 19.93 10.24 18.23
N GLY A 44 18.93 10.87 17.60
CA GLY A 44 19.06 11.40 16.23
C GLY A 44 19.01 10.36 15.11
N LYS A 45 18.44 9.16 15.33
CA LYS A 45 18.34 8.09 14.32
C LYS A 45 17.63 8.53 13.04
N SER A 46 16.50 9.22 13.16
CA SER A 46 15.77 9.77 12.01
C SER A 46 16.61 10.79 11.25
N SER A 47 17.33 11.65 11.97
CA SER A 47 18.27 12.62 11.38
C SER A 47 19.38 11.92 10.59
N LEU A 48 19.98 10.84 11.14
CA LEU A 48 20.99 10.04 10.44
C LEU A 48 20.44 9.47 9.12
N VAL A 49 19.23 8.90 9.13
CA VAL A 49 18.58 8.35 7.94
C VAL A 49 18.34 9.42 6.87
N LYS A 50 17.92 10.63 7.27
CA LYS A 50 17.76 11.77 6.35
C LYS A 50 19.10 12.25 5.79
N MET A 51 20.16 12.27 6.59
CA MET A 51 21.51 12.60 6.12
C MET A 51 22.02 11.58 5.10
N ILE A 52 21.73 10.28 5.29
CA ILE A 52 22.05 9.25 4.28
C ILE A 52 21.35 9.57 2.95
N GLY A 53 20.06 9.90 2.99
CA GLY A 53 19.30 10.29 1.80
C GLY A 53 19.89 11.52 1.08
N GLN A 54 20.32 12.54 1.83
CA GLN A 54 21.01 13.71 1.27
C GLN A 54 22.33 13.33 0.60
N LYS A 55 23.16 12.50 1.24
CA LYS A 55 24.45 12.04 0.68
C LYS A 55 24.31 11.19 -0.57
N LEU A 56 23.17 10.50 -0.73
CA LEU A 56 22.83 9.77 -1.95
C LEU A 56 22.36 10.72 -3.07
N GLY A 57 21.59 11.76 -2.74
CA GLY A 57 21.13 12.76 -3.71
C GLY A 57 22.25 13.67 -4.26
N ASP A 58 23.29 13.93 -3.46
CA ASP A 58 24.43 14.78 -3.85
C ASP A 58 25.53 14.00 -4.63
N ALA A 59 25.30 12.74 -4.98
CA ALA A 59 26.34 11.87 -5.53
C ALA A 59 26.65 12.19 -7.02
N PRO A 60 27.93 12.33 -7.40
CA PRO A 60 28.33 12.61 -8.78
C PRO A 60 28.28 11.39 -9.71
N ASP A 61 27.87 10.23 -9.22
CA ASP A 61 27.82 8.97 -10.00
C ASP A 61 26.63 8.89 -10.97
N GLY A 62 25.79 9.94 -11.02
CA GLY A 62 24.66 10.05 -11.94
C GLY A 62 23.53 9.06 -11.66
N ARG A 63 23.61 8.30 -10.57
CA ARG A 63 22.56 7.36 -10.16
C ARG A 63 21.45 8.08 -9.45
N GLU A 64 20.22 7.79 -9.85
CA GLU A 64 19.05 8.41 -9.26
C GLU A 64 18.52 7.58 -8.10
N TYR A 65 18.49 8.16 -6.91
CA TYR A 65 17.97 7.53 -5.71
C TYR A 65 16.62 8.12 -5.33
N ILE A 66 15.60 7.27 -5.20
CA ILE A 66 14.30 7.68 -4.65
C ILE A 66 14.28 7.38 -3.17
N PHE A 67 14.24 8.44 -2.38
CA PHE A 67 14.00 8.33 -0.95
C PHE A 67 12.49 8.23 -0.67
N LEU A 68 12.11 7.21 0.11
CA LEU A 68 10.76 6.98 0.63
C LEU A 68 10.84 6.78 2.14
N GLU A 69 10.12 7.61 2.89
CA GLU A 69 10.02 7.51 4.34
C GLU A 69 8.68 6.86 4.73
N PHE A 70 8.73 5.82 5.57
CA PHE A 70 7.54 5.12 6.03
C PHE A 70 7.56 4.99 7.57
N ASN A 71 6.61 5.63 8.24
CA ASN A 71 6.47 5.54 9.69
C ASN A 71 5.52 4.39 10.07
N ALA A 72 6.09 3.24 10.43
CA ALA A 72 5.33 2.05 10.82
C ALA A 72 4.49 2.24 12.10
N TRP A 73 4.89 3.15 13.01
CA TRP A 73 4.18 3.37 14.27
C TRP A 73 2.80 4.00 14.03
N LEU A 74 2.67 4.88 13.03
CA LEU A 74 1.39 5.49 12.67
C LEU A 74 0.33 4.45 12.29
N TYR A 75 0.76 3.28 11.82
CA TYR A 75 -0.09 2.19 11.39
C TYR A 75 -0.17 1.04 12.41
N GLN A 76 0.47 1.16 13.58
CA GLN A 76 0.28 0.19 14.66
C GLN A 76 -1.17 0.26 15.18
N GLY A 77 -1.90 -0.85 15.06
CA GLY A 77 -3.32 -0.95 15.42
C GLY A 77 -4.28 -0.88 14.22
N TYR A 78 -3.78 -0.57 13.02
CA TYR A 78 -4.50 -0.81 11.77
C TYR A 78 -4.05 -2.15 11.19
N ASP A 79 -5.01 -2.97 10.75
CA ASP A 79 -4.80 -4.37 10.34
C ASP A 79 -3.84 -4.57 9.15
N ASP A 80 -3.31 -3.51 8.52
CA ASP A 80 -2.59 -3.68 7.26
C ASP A 80 -1.42 -2.71 7.04
N ALA A 81 -0.39 -2.80 7.91
CA ALA A 81 0.87 -2.08 7.73
C ALA A 81 1.55 -2.37 6.37
N ARG A 82 1.35 -3.57 5.81
CA ARG A 82 1.86 -3.95 4.48
C ARG A 82 1.16 -3.18 3.37
N GLN A 83 -0.15 -3.04 3.49
CA GLN A 83 -0.95 -2.25 2.55
C GLN A 83 -0.60 -0.76 2.64
N ALA A 84 -0.43 -0.22 3.85
CA ALA A 84 0.01 1.16 4.04
C ALA A 84 1.38 1.43 3.39
N LEU A 85 2.30 0.46 3.46
CA LEU A 85 3.59 0.55 2.76
C LEU A 85 3.40 0.56 1.23
N LEU A 86 2.55 -0.32 0.68
CA LEU A 86 2.26 -0.35 -0.76
C LEU A 86 1.63 0.96 -1.24
N ASP A 87 0.74 1.55 -0.45
CA ASP A 87 0.11 2.84 -0.74
C ASP A 87 1.15 3.97 -0.72
N ALA A 88 2.03 4.01 0.28
CA ALA A 88 3.12 4.98 0.35
C ALA A 88 4.07 4.88 -0.87
N VAL A 89 4.38 3.65 -1.31
CA VAL A 89 5.19 3.41 -2.52
C VAL A 89 4.45 3.90 -3.77
N ALA A 90 3.17 3.57 -3.91
CA ALA A 90 2.36 3.99 -5.04
C ALA A 90 2.21 5.52 -5.13
N ASP A 91 1.97 6.19 -4.02
CA ASP A 91 1.89 7.66 -3.95
C ASP A 91 3.21 8.30 -4.36
N ARG A 92 4.34 7.75 -3.88
CA ARG A 92 5.67 8.25 -4.25
C ARG A 92 5.95 8.08 -5.74
N LEU A 93 5.61 6.92 -6.31
CA LEU A 93 5.76 6.66 -7.75
C LEU A 93 4.85 7.57 -8.58
N LEU A 94 3.63 7.86 -8.12
CA LEU A 94 2.70 8.75 -8.79
C LEU A 94 3.23 10.18 -8.82
N VAL A 95 3.79 10.68 -7.73
CA VAL A 95 4.45 11.99 -7.68
C VAL A 95 5.61 12.04 -8.70
N LEU A 96 6.45 11.00 -8.75
CA LEU A 96 7.57 10.95 -9.70
C LEU A 96 7.11 10.90 -11.16
N ALA A 97 6.12 10.06 -11.48
CA ALA A 97 5.57 9.93 -12.81
C ALA A 97 4.90 11.23 -13.29
N LYS A 98 4.19 11.93 -12.40
CA LYS A 98 3.63 13.26 -12.69
C LYS A 98 4.71 14.30 -12.94
N SER A 99 5.73 14.36 -12.07
CA SER A 99 6.83 15.31 -12.24
C SER A 99 7.63 15.09 -13.53
N ARG A 100 7.66 13.85 -14.06
CA ARG A 100 8.34 13.50 -15.32
C ARG A 100 7.41 13.47 -16.53
N GLU A 101 6.11 13.68 -16.34
CA GLU A 101 5.06 13.51 -17.35
C GLU A 101 5.14 12.17 -18.12
N LYS A 102 5.61 11.10 -17.45
CA LYS A 102 5.92 9.81 -18.08
C LYS A 102 5.34 8.65 -17.29
N ASN A 103 4.79 7.65 -17.99
CA ASN A 103 4.30 6.38 -17.42
C ASN A 103 3.19 6.49 -16.37
N ILE A 104 2.43 7.59 -16.36
CA ILE A 104 1.34 7.83 -15.41
C ILE A 104 0.30 6.70 -15.47
N ASP A 105 -0.07 6.24 -16.67
CA ASP A 105 -1.03 5.15 -16.87
C ASP A 105 -0.56 3.83 -16.24
N LYS A 106 0.75 3.56 -16.29
CA LYS A 106 1.35 2.36 -15.68
C LYS A 106 1.27 2.43 -14.16
N VAL A 107 1.53 3.61 -13.57
CA VAL A 107 1.35 3.82 -12.12
C VAL A 107 -0.12 3.63 -11.72
N TYR A 108 -1.08 4.14 -12.51
CA TYR A 108 -2.50 3.89 -12.25
C TYR A 108 -2.86 2.41 -12.34
N SER A 109 -2.27 1.66 -13.28
CA SER A 109 -2.47 0.22 -13.38
C SER A 109 -1.95 -0.52 -12.14
N PHE A 110 -0.82 -0.10 -11.58
CA PHE A 110 -0.25 -0.62 -10.34
C PHE A 110 -1.16 -0.33 -9.14
N ILE A 111 -1.62 0.91 -8.99
CA ILE A 111 -2.58 1.32 -7.94
C ILE A 111 -3.87 0.51 -8.06
N LYS A 112 -4.38 0.30 -9.27
CA LYS A 112 -5.59 -0.50 -9.51
C LYS A 112 -5.42 -1.95 -9.05
N ARG A 113 -4.26 -2.56 -9.28
CA ARG A 113 -3.93 -3.91 -8.79
C ARG A 113 -3.86 -3.96 -7.26
N ILE A 114 -3.26 -2.96 -6.62
CA ILE A 114 -3.27 -2.83 -5.16
C ILE A 114 -4.71 -2.79 -4.65
N ASN A 115 -5.55 -1.92 -5.21
CA ASN A 115 -6.96 -1.79 -4.80
C ASN A 115 -7.78 -3.04 -5.08
N LEU A 116 -7.47 -3.79 -6.13
CA LEU A 116 -8.10 -5.08 -6.43
C LEU A 116 -7.84 -6.10 -5.32
N LEU A 117 -6.58 -6.18 -4.85
CA LEU A 117 -6.20 -7.05 -3.73
C LEU A 117 -6.88 -6.64 -2.43
N LYS A 118 -6.98 -5.33 -2.16
CA LYS A 118 -7.73 -4.80 -1.01
C LYS A 118 -9.19 -5.24 -1.03
N LEU A 119 -9.84 -5.06 -2.18
CA LEU A 119 -11.23 -5.47 -2.37
C LEU A 119 -11.38 -6.99 -2.24
N GLY A 120 -10.41 -7.75 -2.77
CA GLY A 120 -10.33 -9.21 -2.61
C GLY A 120 -10.30 -9.63 -1.14
N LYS A 121 -9.50 -8.99 -0.29
CA LYS A 121 -9.47 -9.28 1.16
C LYS A 121 -10.81 -9.03 1.86
N ILE A 122 -11.57 -8.04 1.41
CA ILE A 122 -12.89 -7.71 1.97
C ILE A 122 -13.95 -8.72 1.50
N LEU A 123 -13.94 -9.07 0.20
CA LEU A 123 -14.98 -9.91 -0.40
C LEU A 123 -14.71 -11.41 -0.25
N ALA A 124 -13.45 -11.85 -0.14
CA ALA A 124 -13.12 -13.27 -0.04
C ALA A 124 -13.74 -13.96 1.20
N PRO A 125 -13.68 -13.37 2.41
CA PRO A 125 -14.38 -13.92 3.57
C PRO A 125 -15.88 -14.03 3.34
N ILE A 126 -16.51 -13.04 2.68
CA ILE A 126 -17.94 -13.06 2.36
C ILE A 126 -18.27 -14.24 1.45
N GLY A 127 -17.51 -14.43 0.36
CA GLY A 127 -17.71 -15.53 -0.56
C GLY A 127 -17.57 -16.89 0.13
N ILE A 128 -16.54 -17.06 0.95
CA ILE A 128 -16.30 -18.30 1.71
C ILE A 128 -17.43 -18.54 2.71
N HIS A 129 -17.85 -17.53 3.47
CA HIS A 129 -18.92 -17.68 4.46
C HIS A 129 -20.29 -17.90 3.83
N ALA A 130 -20.60 -17.26 2.69
CA ALA A 130 -21.82 -17.49 1.93
C ALA A 130 -21.89 -18.92 1.37
N LEU A 131 -20.77 -19.45 0.86
CA LEU A 131 -20.69 -20.82 0.35
C LEU A 131 -20.77 -21.88 1.46
N THR A 132 -20.20 -21.60 2.63
CA THR A 132 -20.16 -22.55 3.76
C THR A 132 -21.34 -22.41 4.72
N GLY A 133 -22.25 -21.46 4.50
CA GLY A 133 -23.38 -21.18 5.39
C GLY A 133 -22.97 -20.57 6.74
N GLY A 134 -21.76 -20.03 6.84
CA GLY A 134 -21.22 -19.39 8.04
C GLY A 134 -21.68 -17.93 8.20
N ALA A 135 -21.71 -17.44 9.43
CA ALA A 135 -22.03 -16.04 9.71
C ALA A 135 -20.94 -15.10 9.16
N ILE A 136 -21.35 -14.02 8.48
CA ILE A 136 -20.44 -12.97 8.01
C ILE A 136 -20.05 -12.11 9.22
N GLY A 137 -18.81 -12.29 9.71
CA GLY A 137 -18.26 -11.52 10.84
C GLY A 137 -17.52 -10.24 10.43
N GLY A 138 -17.14 -9.41 11.41
CA GLY A 138 -16.27 -8.23 11.21
C GLY A 138 -16.99 -6.97 10.70
N PRO A 139 -16.26 -5.96 10.17
CA PRO A 139 -16.82 -4.67 9.73
C PRO A 139 -17.92 -4.82 8.67
N VAL A 140 -17.79 -5.81 7.79
CA VAL A 140 -18.82 -6.13 6.79
C VAL A 140 -20.07 -6.70 7.43
N GLY A 141 -19.93 -7.64 8.37
CA GLY A 141 -21.05 -8.17 9.15
C GLY A 141 -21.77 -7.10 9.96
N ALA A 142 -21.03 -6.12 10.50
CA ALA A 142 -21.59 -4.96 11.17
C ALA A 142 -22.40 -4.07 10.21
N ILE A 143 -21.89 -3.80 8.99
CA ILE A 143 -22.62 -3.02 7.98
C ILE A 143 -23.87 -3.76 7.49
N LEU A 144 -23.78 -5.05 7.21
CA LEU A 144 -24.94 -5.85 6.79
C LEU A 144 -25.97 -5.97 7.93
N GLY A 145 -25.51 -6.10 9.17
CA GLY A 145 -26.34 -6.12 10.35
C GLY A 145 -27.05 -4.77 10.61
N THR A 146 -26.37 -3.63 10.42
CA THR A 146 -26.99 -2.31 10.54
C THR A 146 -27.99 -2.06 9.42
N LEU A 147 -27.66 -2.41 8.16
CA LEU A 147 -28.58 -2.31 7.03
C LEU A 147 -29.84 -3.18 7.24
N SER A 148 -29.65 -4.43 7.69
CA SER A 148 -30.75 -5.32 8.06
C SER A 148 -31.55 -4.78 9.24
N GLY A 149 -30.90 -4.19 10.25
CA GLY A 149 -31.54 -3.57 11.40
C GLY A 149 -32.35 -2.32 11.01
N ILE A 150 -31.87 -1.51 10.06
CA ILE A 150 -32.58 -0.35 9.53
C ILE A 150 -33.79 -0.78 8.68
N ALA A 151 -33.64 -1.86 7.90
CA ALA A 151 -34.74 -2.47 7.15
C ALA A 151 -35.81 -3.08 8.08
N GLN A 152 -35.40 -3.81 9.12
CA GLN A 152 -36.32 -4.36 10.13
C GLN A 152 -36.95 -3.29 11.02
N ALA A 153 -36.28 -2.15 11.25
CA ALA A 153 -36.82 -1.02 12.00
C ALA A 153 -37.89 -0.22 11.23
N GLY A 154 -38.30 -0.66 10.03
CA GLY A 154 -39.45 -0.11 9.29
C GLY A 154 -39.25 1.31 8.75
N LYS A 155 -38.00 1.80 8.67
CA LYS A 155 -37.68 3.11 8.08
C LYS A 155 -37.46 3.09 6.57
N ILE A 156 -37.70 1.95 5.92
CA ILE A 156 -37.55 1.75 4.49
C ILE A 156 -38.94 1.52 3.90
N ALA A 157 -39.29 2.26 2.85
CA ALA A 157 -40.58 2.10 2.18
C ALA A 157 -40.66 0.71 1.53
N GLU A 158 -41.86 0.13 1.46
CA GLU A 158 -42.10 -1.20 0.85
C GLU A 158 -41.64 -1.27 -0.63
N SER A 159 -41.58 -0.13 -1.31
CA SER A 159 -41.01 0.03 -2.66
C SER A 159 -39.50 -0.21 -2.69
N ASP A 160 -38.77 0.32 -1.72
CA ASP A 160 -37.31 0.25 -1.68
C ASP A 160 -36.82 -1.18 -1.41
N VAL A 161 -37.60 -1.98 -0.66
CA VAL A 161 -37.31 -3.40 -0.41
C VAL A 161 -37.50 -4.24 -1.67
N LYS A 162 -38.53 -3.93 -2.48
CA LYS A 162 -38.75 -4.58 -3.78
C LYS A 162 -37.66 -4.21 -4.78
N ASP A 163 -37.23 -2.96 -4.80
CA ASP A 163 -36.16 -2.49 -5.69
C ASP A 163 -34.78 -3.05 -5.31
N ILE A 164 -34.52 -3.23 -4.01
CA ILE A 164 -33.30 -3.90 -3.53
C ILE A 164 -33.32 -5.39 -3.89
N SER A 165 -34.46 -6.08 -3.77
CA SER A 165 -34.56 -7.51 -4.04
C SER A 165 -34.55 -7.85 -5.54
N SER A 166 -35.15 -7.00 -6.39
CA SER A 166 -35.03 -7.11 -7.85
C SER A 166 -33.59 -6.81 -8.29
N SER A 167 -33.00 -5.72 -7.80
CA SER A 167 -31.59 -5.39 -8.08
C SER A 167 -30.63 -6.49 -7.64
N TYR A 168 -30.89 -7.16 -6.51
CA TYR A 168 -30.06 -8.28 -6.05
C TYR A 168 -30.21 -9.53 -6.94
N ASN A 169 -31.41 -9.80 -7.45
CA ASN A 169 -31.66 -10.93 -8.35
C ASN A 169 -31.17 -10.67 -9.78
N ASP A 170 -31.17 -9.42 -10.23
CA ASP A 170 -30.62 -9.01 -11.53
C ASP A 170 -29.08 -8.93 -11.49
N LEU A 171 -28.49 -8.56 -10.35
CA LEU A 171 -27.04 -8.55 -10.15
C LEU A 171 -26.44 -9.93 -9.86
N LYS A 172 -27.22 -10.88 -9.32
CA LYS A 172 -26.77 -12.27 -9.05
C LYS A 172 -26.12 -12.96 -10.25
N PRO A 173 -26.74 -13.01 -11.46
CA PRO A 173 -26.15 -13.68 -12.61
C PRO A 173 -24.86 -13.01 -13.08
N ASP A 174 -24.79 -11.67 -13.06
CA ASP A 174 -23.59 -10.92 -13.43
C ASP A 174 -22.45 -11.09 -12.42
N ILE A 175 -22.75 -11.03 -11.12
CA ILE A 175 -21.77 -11.25 -10.06
C ILE A 175 -21.26 -12.70 -10.09
N ALA A 176 -22.14 -13.68 -10.35
CA ALA A 176 -21.76 -15.09 -10.48
C ALA A 176 -20.91 -15.36 -11.73
N GLY A 177 -21.19 -14.68 -12.85
CA GLY A 177 -20.36 -14.72 -14.06
C GLY A 177 -18.98 -14.12 -13.83
N LEU A 178 -18.91 -12.93 -13.22
CA LEU A 178 -17.66 -12.26 -12.87
C LEU A 178 -16.84 -13.03 -11.82
N LEU A 179 -17.49 -13.71 -10.87
CA LEU A 179 -16.82 -14.58 -9.89
C LEU A 179 -16.22 -15.83 -10.54
N LYS A 180 -16.91 -16.43 -11.53
CA LYS A 180 -16.39 -17.60 -12.26
C LYS A 180 -15.20 -17.25 -13.13
N GLU A 181 -15.28 -16.15 -13.88
CA GLU A 181 -14.20 -15.68 -14.76
C GLU A 181 -12.94 -15.29 -13.96
N LYS A 182 -13.13 -14.69 -12.78
CA LYS A 182 -12.02 -14.25 -11.92
C LYS A 182 -11.42 -15.37 -11.07
N SER A 183 -12.15 -16.47 -10.84
CA SER A 183 -11.65 -17.63 -10.09
C SER A 183 -10.49 -18.37 -10.80
N GLU A 184 -10.30 -18.14 -12.11
CA GLU A 184 -9.15 -18.69 -12.85
C GLU A 184 -7.82 -17.99 -12.52
N GLN A 185 -7.85 -16.79 -11.94
CA GLN A 185 -6.66 -16.09 -11.47
C GLN A 185 -6.44 -16.33 -9.98
N SER A 186 -5.51 -17.23 -9.65
CA SER A 186 -5.18 -17.54 -8.26
C SER A 186 -4.49 -16.35 -7.57
N LEU A 187 -4.70 -16.20 -6.25
CA LEU A 187 -4.04 -15.15 -5.44
C LEU A 187 -2.51 -15.09 -5.63
N PRO A 188 -1.77 -16.22 -5.73
CA PRO A 188 -0.35 -16.18 -6.07
C PRO A 188 -0.04 -15.54 -7.43
N LYS A 189 -0.86 -15.79 -8.47
CA LYS A 189 -0.70 -15.16 -9.79
C LYS A 189 -0.95 -13.66 -9.73
N GLU A 190 -1.91 -13.20 -8.94
CA GLU A 190 -2.13 -11.75 -8.76
C GLU A 190 -0.96 -11.08 -8.03
N ILE A 191 -0.39 -11.74 -7.00
CA ILE A 191 0.81 -11.24 -6.29
C ILE A 191 2.00 -11.18 -7.24
N GLU A 192 2.23 -12.21 -8.05
CA GLU A 192 3.29 -12.23 -9.05
C GLU A 192 3.07 -11.15 -10.12
N GLY A 193 1.83 -10.98 -10.58
CA GLY A 193 1.44 -9.90 -11.48
C GLY A 193 1.70 -8.52 -10.88
N LEU A 194 1.47 -8.31 -9.58
CA LEU A 194 1.79 -7.07 -8.89
C LEU A 194 3.31 -6.83 -8.88
N ARG A 195 4.10 -7.87 -8.59
CA ARG A 195 5.58 -7.80 -8.59
C ARG A 195 6.13 -7.44 -9.96
N ASN A 196 5.63 -8.09 -11.01
CA ASN A 196 6.07 -7.83 -12.39
C ASN A 196 5.68 -6.42 -12.83
N ALA A 197 4.45 -5.99 -12.56
CA ALA A 197 4.01 -4.62 -12.86
C ALA A 197 4.85 -3.56 -12.13
N PHE A 198 5.27 -3.84 -10.90
CA PHE A 198 6.19 -2.96 -10.17
C PHE A 198 7.57 -2.93 -10.81
N ALA A 199 8.15 -4.08 -11.14
CA ALA A 199 9.46 -4.16 -11.79
C ALA A 199 9.49 -3.44 -13.13
N ASP A 200 8.49 -3.68 -14.00
CA ASP A 200 8.37 -3.03 -15.31
C ASP A 200 8.28 -1.51 -15.15
N LEU A 201 7.48 -1.05 -14.18
CA LEU A 201 7.31 0.38 -13.89
C LEU A 201 8.62 1.04 -13.46
N LEU A 202 9.44 0.37 -12.64
CA LEU A 202 10.76 0.89 -12.24
C LEU A 202 11.69 1.04 -13.45
N VAL A 203 11.72 0.05 -14.34
CA VAL A 203 12.50 0.10 -15.59
C VAL A 203 12.04 1.26 -16.48
N ASP A 204 10.73 1.41 -16.67
CA ASP A 204 10.18 2.46 -17.53
C ASP A 204 10.46 3.88 -17.02
N LEU A 205 10.53 4.04 -15.69
CA LEU A 205 10.91 5.27 -15.01
C LEU A 205 12.42 5.51 -15.03
N GLY A 206 13.24 4.54 -15.46
CA GLY A 206 14.69 4.65 -15.52
C GLY A 206 15.37 4.49 -14.15
N LEU A 207 14.76 3.73 -13.25
CA LEU A 207 15.22 3.53 -11.88
C LEU A 207 15.94 2.19 -11.69
N CYS A 208 15.79 1.27 -12.64
CA CYS A 208 16.39 -0.06 -12.69
C CYS A 208 16.68 -0.45 -14.14
#